data_AF-A0A1E7GA51-F1
#
_entry.id   AF-A0A1E7GA51-F1
#
_cell.length_a   1.000
_cell.length_b   1.000
_cell.length_c   1.000
_cell.angle_alpha   90.00
_cell.angle_beta   90.00
_cell.angle_gamma   90.00
#
_symmetry.space_group_name_H-M   'P 1'
#
loop_
_entity.id
_entity.type
_entity.pdbx_description
1 polymer ?
#
loop_
_entity_poly.entity_id
_entity_poly.type
_entity_poly.pdbx_seq_one_letter_code
_entity_poly.pdbx_strand_id
1 'polypeptide(L)'
;MLSEVLADIKNTRPEDIDKEILRAAMIAELDAVNIYEQMANLTKNEEIRKILLDVAREEKIHVAMFEIVLLQTDSEFLKIYVDYSLARAKR
;
A
#
# COMPACT_ATOMS: atom_id res chain seq x y z
N MET A 1 8.86 2.42 11.27
CA MET A 1 7.48 2.19 11.78
C MET A 1 6.57 3.30 11.27
N LEU A 2 5.26 3.07 11.10
CA LEU A 2 4.31 4.09 10.58
C LEU A 2 4.38 5.45 11.29
N SER A 3 4.73 5.46 12.58
CA SER A 3 4.98 6.66 13.37
C SER A 3 6.09 7.57 12.83
N GLU A 4 7.13 7.01 12.21
CA GLU A 4 8.22 7.75 11.59
C GLU A 4 7.78 8.36 10.26
N VAL A 5 7.01 7.61 9.47
CA VAL A 5 6.41 8.08 8.20
C VAL A 5 5.53 9.32 8.45
N LEU A 6 4.68 9.28 9.48
CA LEU A 6 3.81 10.42 9.82
C LEU A 6 4.56 11.66 10.34
N ALA A 7 5.76 11.48 10.90
CA ALA A 7 6.59 12.60 11.34
C ALA A 7 7.22 13.34 10.15
N ASP A 8 7.59 12.60 9.10
CA ASP A 8 8.18 13.15 7.88
C ASP A 8 7.15 13.92 7.02
N ILE A 9 5.88 13.49 7.02
CA ILE A 9 4.79 14.22 6.34
C ILE A 9 4.69 15.66 6.84
N LYS A 10 4.87 15.91 8.15
CA LYS A 10 4.77 17.26 8.73
C LYS A 10 5.85 18.23 8.22
N ASN A 11 6.96 17.70 7.72
CA ASN A 11 8.08 18.48 7.19
C ASN A 11 8.11 18.48 5.66
N THR A 12 7.09 17.92 5.01
CA THR A 12 6.97 17.83 3.56
C THR A 12 6.53 19.16 2.96
N ARG A 13 6.96 19.43 1.72
CA ARG A 13 6.54 20.63 1.00
C ARG A 13 5.03 20.59 0.73
N PRO A 14 4.32 21.74 0.77
CA PRO A 14 2.87 21.75 0.56
C PRO A 14 2.43 21.10 -0.75
N GLU A 15 3.23 21.22 -1.82
CA GLU A 15 2.93 20.63 -3.13
C GLU A 15 3.04 19.09 -3.18
N ASP A 16 3.71 18.46 -2.22
CA ASP A 16 3.92 17.01 -2.17
C ASP A 16 3.07 16.33 -1.08
N ILE A 17 2.37 17.10 -0.25
CA ILE A 17 1.69 16.59 0.96
C ILE A 17 0.68 15.49 0.63
N ASP A 18 -0.11 15.66 -0.43
CA ASP A 18 -1.14 14.69 -0.83
C ASP A 18 -0.51 13.38 -1.29
N LYS A 19 0.64 13.44 -1.99
CA LYS A 19 1.36 12.26 -2.45
C LYS A 19 1.92 11.48 -1.26
N GLU A 20 2.49 12.18 -0.28
CA GLU A 20 3.04 11.55 0.92
C GLU A 20 1.94 10.94 1.81
N ILE A 21 0.77 11.59 1.91
CA ILE A 21 -0.40 11.01 2.60
C ILE A 21 -0.81 9.68 1.94
N LEU A 22 -0.91 9.66 0.61
CA LEU A 22 -1.30 8.45 -0.13
C LEU A 22 -0.25 7.34 -0.01
N ARG A 23 1.05 7.67 -0.09
CA ARG A 23 2.15 6.72 0.11
C ARG A 23 2.14 6.14 1.53
N ALA A 24 1.94 6.97 2.54
CA ALA A 24 1.86 6.52 3.93
C ALA A 24 0.65 5.60 4.17
N ALA A 25 -0.50 5.93 3.58
CA ALA A 25 -1.68 5.08 3.63
C ALA A 25 -1.41 3.72 2.97
N MET A 26 -0.83 3.70 1.76
CA MET A 26 -0.44 2.45 1.10
C MET A 26 0.54 1.60 1.92
N ILE A 27 1.52 2.23 2.58
CA ILE A 27 2.47 1.54 3.45
C ILE A 27 1.75 0.89 4.63
N ALA A 28 0.83 1.61 5.28
CA ALA A 28 0.05 1.05 6.39
C ALA A 28 -0.76 -0.19 5.96
N GLU A 29 -1.40 -0.14 4.81
CA GLU A 29 -2.18 -1.29 4.30
C GLU A 29 -1.27 -2.47 3.91
N LEU A 30 -0.12 -2.22 3.28
CA LEU A 30 0.85 -3.27 2.96
C LEU A 30 1.44 -3.92 4.22
N ASP A 31 1.73 -3.13 5.26
CA ASP A 31 2.15 -3.66 6.56
C ASP A 31 1.05 -4.55 7.17
N ALA A 32 -0.22 -4.11 7.11
CA ALA A 32 -1.36 -4.89 7.58
C ALA A 32 -1.49 -6.23 6.82
N VAL A 33 -1.41 -6.21 5.48
CA VAL A 33 -1.39 -7.44 4.66
C VAL A 33 -0.32 -8.40 5.14
N ASN A 34 0.93 -7.93 5.26
CA ASN A 34 2.06 -8.76 5.66
C ASN A 34 1.87 -9.34 7.08
N ILE A 35 1.41 -8.52 8.02
CA ILE A 35 1.17 -8.91 9.42
C ILE A 35 0.08 -9.98 9.48
N TYR A 36 -1.06 -9.77 8.82
CA TYR A 36 -2.17 -10.72 8.85
C TYR A 36 -1.82 -12.05 8.17
N GLU A 37 -1.13 -12.04 7.03
CA GLU A 37 -0.67 -13.28 6.37
C GLU A 37 0.36 -14.04 7.25
N GLN A 38 1.29 -13.33 7.90
CA GLN A 38 2.24 -13.96 8.82
C GLN A 38 1.54 -14.58 10.04
N MET A 39 0.59 -13.87 10.67
CA MET A 39 -0.18 -14.41 11.78
C MET A 39 -1.06 -15.60 11.36
N ALA A 40 -1.64 -15.56 10.15
CA ALA A 40 -2.40 -16.66 9.58
C ALA A 40 -1.53 -17.91 9.40
N ASN A 41 -0.26 -17.74 9.01
CA ASN A 41 0.70 -18.85 8.88
C ASN A 41 1.11 -19.45 10.24
N LEU A 42 1.13 -18.64 11.30
CA LEU A 42 1.55 -19.07 12.65
C LEU A 42 0.44 -19.74 13.46
N THR A 43 -0.82 -19.35 13.25
CA THR A 43 -1.95 -19.89 14.03
C THR A 43 -2.27 -21.34 13.66
N LYS A 44 -2.70 -22.11 14.67
CA LYS A 44 -3.23 -23.48 14.52
C LYS A 44 -4.76 -23.52 14.54
N ASN A 45 -5.42 -22.40 14.82
CA ASN A 45 -6.87 -22.30 14.82
C ASN A 45 -7.34 -21.88 13.42
N GLU A 46 -8.12 -22.76 12.77
CA GLU A 46 -8.58 -22.57 11.40
C GLU A 46 -9.58 -21.41 11.24
N GLU A 47 -10.39 -21.12 12.25
CA GLU A 47 -11.30 -19.97 12.23
C GLU A 47 -10.52 -18.65 12.25
N ILE A 48 -9.50 -18.57 13.13
CA ILE A 48 -8.61 -17.40 13.20
C ILE A 48 -7.83 -17.25 11.89
N ARG A 49 -7.29 -18.35 11.33
CA ARG A 49 -6.60 -18.34 10.03
C ARG A 49 -7.47 -17.74 8.95
N LYS A 50 -8.73 -18.20 8.87
CA LYS A 50 -9.68 -17.73 7.85
C LYS A 50 -9.95 -16.23 7.98
N ILE A 51 -10.25 -15.75 9.18
CA ILE A 51 -10.51 -14.33 9.43
C ILE A 51 -9.29 -13.48 9.04
N LEU A 52 -8.08 -13.89 9.43
CA LEU A 52 -6.85 -13.16 9.09
C LEU A 52 -6.62 -13.07 7.58
N LEU A 53 -6.85 -14.16 6.85
CA LEU A 53 -6.71 -14.18 5.39
C LEU A 53 -7.79 -13.36 4.68
N ASP A 54 -9.02 -13.36 5.21
CA ASP A 54 -10.12 -12.54 4.69
C ASP A 54 -9.81 -11.04 4.90
N VAL A 55 -9.36 -10.64 6.09
CA VAL A 55 -8.94 -9.25 6.36
C VAL A 55 -7.74 -8.86 5.48
N ALA A 56 -6.71 -9.70 5.37
CA ALA A 56 -5.57 -9.44 4.48
C ALA A 56 -5.97 -9.24 3.02
N ARG A 57 -7.06 -9.88 2.57
CA ARG A 57 -7.61 -9.66 1.23
C ARG A 57 -8.29 -8.29 1.12
N GLU A 58 -8.99 -7.83 2.14
CA GLU A 58 -9.61 -6.50 2.17
C GLU A 58 -8.54 -5.40 2.12
N GLU A 59 -7.44 -5.54 2.87
CA GLU A 59 -6.37 -4.53 2.85
C GLU A 59 -5.70 -4.41 1.47
N LYS A 60 -5.62 -5.49 0.69
CA LYS A 60 -5.15 -5.44 -0.71
C LYS A 60 -6.07 -4.58 -1.59
N ILE A 61 -7.37 -4.53 -1.29
CA ILE A 61 -8.32 -3.63 -1.98
C ILE A 61 -8.00 -2.18 -1.60
N HIS A 62 -7.74 -1.91 -0.32
CA HIS A 62 -7.36 -0.56 0.14
C HIS A 62 -6.04 -0.09 -0.50
N VAL A 63 -5.02 -0.96 -0.60
CA VAL A 63 -3.78 -0.68 -1.34
C VAL A 63 -4.09 -0.24 -2.78
N ALA A 64 -4.92 -1.01 -3.49
CA ALA A 64 -5.28 -0.70 -4.87
C ALA A 64 -6.03 0.63 -4.99
N MET A 65 -6.93 0.94 -4.05
CA MET A 65 -7.64 2.21 -4.01
C MET A 65 -6.69 3.40 -3.86
N PHE A 66 -5.74 3.32 -2.92
CA PHE A 66 -4.75 4.39 -2.71
C PHE A 66 -3.78 4.51 -3.89
N GLU A 67 -3.36 3.38 -4.49
CA GLU A 67 -2.48 3.39 -5.67
C GLU A 67 -3.13 4.13 -6.86
N ILE A 68 -4.42 3.88 -7.12
CA ILE A 68 -5.16 4.53 -8.20
C ILE A 68 -5.16 6.06 -8.01
N VAL A 69 -5.42 6.53 -6.79
CA VAL A 69 -5.44 7.97 -6.49
C VAL A 69 -4.01 8.55 -6.53
N LEU A 70 -3.00 7.81 -6.08
CA LEU A 70 -1.60 8.23 -6.16
C LEU A 70 -1.15 8.42 -7.61
N LEU A 71 -1.50 7.50 -8.50
CA LEU A 71 -1.19 7.60 -9.93
C LEU A 71 -1.87 8.82 -10.59
N GLN A 72 -3.05 9.21 -10.12
CA GLN A 72 -3.73 10.44 -10.60
C GLN A 72 -3.07 11.71 -10.05
N THR A 73 -2.50 11.65 -8.85
CA THR A 73 -1.92 12.79 -8.13
C THR A 73 -0.46 13.04 -8.49
N ASP A 74 0.29 11.99 -8.85
CA ASP A 74 1.72 12.05 -9.13
C ASP A 74 2.06 11.72 -10.59
N SER A 75 2.07 12.76 -11.43
CA SER A 75 2.28 12.63 -12.88
C SER A 75 3.60 11.95 -13.28
N GLU A 76 4.68 12.14 -12.50
CA GLU A 76 5.95 11.47 -12.74
C GLU A 76 5.82 9.96 -12.45
N PHE A 77 5.21 9.63 -11.31
CA PHE A 77 4.98 8.24 -10.93
C PHE A 77 4.10 7.52 -11.93
N LEU A 78 3.03 8.15 -12.42
CA LEU A 78 2.19 7.61 -13.50
C LEU A 78 2.98 7.31 -14.77
N LYS A 79 3.81 8.26 -15.21
CA LYS A 79 4.64 8.07 -16.42
C LYS A 79 5.57 6.87 -16.26
N ILE A 80 6.28 6.79 -15.13
CA ILE A 80 7.18 5.68 -14.80
C ILE A 80 6.40 4.35 -14.77
N TYR A 81 5.23 4.34 -14.13
CA TYR A 81 4.39 3.14 -14.03
C TYR A 81 3.98 2.58 -15.38
N VAL A 82 3.56 3.46 -16.30
CA VAL A 82 3.18 3.11 -17.67
C VAL A 82 4.38 2.56 -18.44
N ASP A 83 5.53 3.25 -18.38
CA ASP A 83 6.74 2.84 -19.09
C ASP A 83 7.22 1.43 -18.64
N TYR A 84 7.22 1.17 -17.33
CA TYR A 84 7.56 -0.14 -16.77
C TYR A 84 6.56 -1.23 -17.15
N SER A 85 5.26 -0.92 -17.13
CA SER A 85 4.20 -1.87 -17.47
C SER A 85 4.26 -2.27 -18.94
N LEU A 86 4.47 -1.31 -19.84
CA LEU A 86 4.61 -1.55 -21.28
C LEU A 86 5.90 -2.30 -21.64
N ALA A 87 7.00 -2.06 -20.92
CA ALA A 87 8.24 -2.81 -21.10
C ALA A 87 8.09 -4.31 -20.76
N ARG A 88 7.23 -4.65 -19.78
CA ARG A 88 6.92 -6.04 -19.44
C ARG A 88 5.97 -6.72 -20.41
N ALA A 89 5.02 -5.98 -21.00
CA ALA A 89 4.09 -6.52 -21.99
C ALA A 89 4.73 -6.91 -23.33
N LYS A 90 5.97 -6.45 -23.61
CA LYS A 90 6.72 -6.74 -24.84
C LYS A 90 7.66 -7.95 -24.74
N ARG A 91 7.69 -8.64 -23.59
CA ARG A 91 8.44 -9.90 -23.40
C ARG A 91 7.48 -11.08 -23.38
#